data_AF-A0A0L8IVZ7-F1
#
_entry.id   AF-A0A0L8IVZ7-F1
#
_cell.length_a   1.000
_cell.length_b   1.000
_cell.length_c   1.000
_cell.angle_alpha   90.00
_cell.angle_beta   90.00
_cell.angle_gamma   90.00
#
_symmetry.space_group_name_H-M   'P 1'
#
loop_
_entity.id
_entity.type
_entity.pdbx_description
1 polymer ?
#
loop_
_entity_poly.entity_id
_entity_poly.type
_entity_poly.pdbx_seq_one_letter_code
_entity_poly.pdbx_strand_id
1 'polypeptide(L)'
;MLKMIAAVSVLAITSAIMTGCNDKDGSKESAAKVTNYATDKCAIDSIGGKTGSTVYLAKGMAQFNGWAIDTANQRAPKEIRLRLTGYKGTPVTFKDPVIVDRPDLIKAFGNENFLKSGFSFSADLSSLESGGYSVVTEIPGEHSSLLCQSRVLLVIE
;
A
#
# COMPACT_ATOMS: atom_id res chain seq x y z
N MET A 1 -22.76 -65.61 -45.20
CA MET A 1 -22.90 -64.16 -45.39
C MET A 1 -23.34 -63.53 -44.07
N LEU A 2 -22.47 -62.76 -43.39
CA LEU A 2 -22.75 -61.65 -42.44
C LEU A 2 -21.39 -61.25 -41.83
N LYS A 3 -20.70 -60.29 -42.45
CA LYS A 3 -20.60 -58.86 -42.09
C LYS A 3 -19.82 -58.58 -40.79
N MET A 4 -18.63 -58.02 -40.99
CA MET A 4 -17.77 -57.34 -40.02
C MET A 4 -18.51 -56.26 -39.25
N ILE A 5 -18.21 -56.09 -37.95
CA ILE A 5 -18.13 -54.78 -37.29
C ILE A 5 -17.03 -54.85 -36.21
N ALA A 6 -15.95 -54.11 -36.42
CA ALA A 6 -14.92 -53.83 -35.42
C ALA A 6 -15.40 -52.69 -34.51
N ALA A 7 -15.27 -52.86 -33.20
CA ALA A 7 -15.52 -51.80 -32.22
C ALA A 7 -14.19 -51.07 -31.94
N VAL A 8 -14.08 -49.83 -32.41
CA VAL A 8 -12.99 -48.91 -32.05
C VAL A 8 -13.51 -47.99 -30.95
N SER A 9 -12.97 -48.16 -29.75
CA SER A 9 -13.23 -47.31 -28.59
C SER A 9 -12.55 -45.95 -28.76
N VAL A 10 -13.36 -44.89 -28.65
CA VAL A 10 -12.97 -43.49 -28.69
C VAL A 10 -12.42 -43.08 -27.33
N LEU A 11 -11.16 -42.63 -27.26
CA LEU A 11 -10.68 -41.78 -26.16
C LEU A 11 -10.66 -40.33 -26.65
N ALA A 12 -11.57 -39.52 -26.11
CA ALA A 12 -11.60 -38.08 -26.30
C ALA A 12 -10.53 -37.43 -25.42
N ILE A 13 -9.55 -36.78 -26.03
CA ILE A 13 -8.59 -35.92 -25.35
C ILE A 13 -9.15 -34.51 -25.40
N THR A 14 -9.61 -33.99 -24.26
CA THR A 14 -10.02 -32.60 -24.10
C THR A 14 -8.78 -31.72 -23.90
N SER A 15 -8.31 -31.10 -24.97
CA SER A 15 -7.32 -30.02 -24.89
C SER A 15 -8.02 -28.67 -24.69
N ALA A 16 -7.95 -28.14 -23.46
CA ALA A 16 -8.29 -26.77 -23.17
C ALA A 16 -7.19 -25.84 -23.72
N ILE A 17 -7.50 -25.09 -24.78
CA ILE A 17 -6.68 -23.96 -25.21
C ILE A 17 -7.09 -22.73 -24.40
N MET A 18 -6.26 -22.39 -23.40
CA MET A 18 -6.34 -21.11 -22.70
C MET A 18 -6.07 -20.00 -23.72
N THR A 19 -7.02 -19.08 -23.88
CA THR A 19 -6.84 -17.85 -24.66
C THR A 19 -5.81 -16.97 -23.97
N GLY A 20 -4.57 -17.02 -24.46
CA GLY A 20 -3.53 -16.05 -24.12
C GLY A 20 -3.83 -14.73 -24.84
N CYS A 21 -4.19 -13.70 -24.08
CA CYS A 21 -4.17 -12.33 -24.56
C CYS A 21 -2.72 -11.94 -24.88
N ASN A 22 -2.43 -11.75 -26.17
CA ASN A 22 -1.14 -11.32 -26.68
C ASN A 22 -1.23 -9.84 -27.02
N ASP A 23 -0.82 -8.96 -26.10
CA ASP A 23 -0.64 -7.54 -26.40
C ASP A 23 0.80 -7.30 -26.86
N LYS A 24 0.91 -6.71 -28.05
CA LYS A 24 2.16 -6.40 -28.74
C LYS A 24 2.87 -5.25 -28.01
N ASP A 25 4.08 -5.52 -27.51
CA ASP A 25 4.97 -4.52 -26.94
C ASP A 25 5.54 -3.60 -28.04
N GLY A 26 5.04 -2.37 -28.06
CA GLY A 26 5.68 -1.22 -28.70
C GLY A 26 6.42 -0.41 -27.63
N SER A 27 7.73 -0.32 -27.80
CA SER A 27 8.71 0.37 -26.95
C SER A 27 8.22 1.70 -26.38
N LYS A 28 8.04 1.75 -25.05
CA LYS A 28 8.20 2.96 -24.25
C LYS A 28 9.17 2.66 -23.13
N GLU A 29 10.25 3.43 -23.12
CA GLU A 29 11.29 3.54 -22.10
C GLU A 29 10.73 3.21 -20.71
N SER A 30 11.10 2.06 -20.16
CA SER A 30 10.51 1.52 -18.94
C SER A 30 11.00 2.34 -17.75
N ALA A 31 10.16 3.23 -17.23
CA ALA A 31 10.24 3.60 -15.83
C ALA A 31 10.27 2.28 -15.04
N ALA A 32 11.35 2.03 -14.30
CA ALA A 32 11.52 0.79 -13.54
C ALA A 32 10.23 0.54 -12.73
N LYS A 33 9.56 -0.58 -13.00
CA LYS A 33 8.29 -0.93 -12.34
C LYS A 33 8.58 -1.20 -10.86
N VAL A 34 8.41 -0.19 -10.01
CA VAL A 34 8.56 -0.33 -8.56
C VAL A 34 7.51 -1.33 -8.09
N THR A 35 7.96 -2.43 -7.52
CA THR A 35 7.07 -3.46 -6.97
C THR A 35 6.53 -2.97 -5.64
N ASN A 36 5.21 -3.03 -5.43
CA ASN A 36 4.60 -2.65 -4.15
C ASN A 36 4.21 -3.92 -3.38
N TYR A 37 4.62 -4.00 -2.13
CA TYR A 37 4.23 -5.08 -1.20
C TYR A 37 3.38 -4.53 -0.07
N ALA A 38 2.30 -5.22 0.28
CA ALA A 38 1.49 -4.85 1.42
C ALA A 38 2.20 -5.20 2.75
N THR A 39 2.03 -4.36 3.77
CA THR A 39 2.43 -4.67 5.16
C THR A 39 1.35 -4.21 6.12
N ASP A 40 1.25 -4.87 7.27
CA ASP A 40 0.33 -4.55 8.36
C ASP A 40 1.07 -3.99 9.60
N LYS A 41 2.39 -3.84 9.52
CA LYS A 41 3.23 -3.35 10.63
C LYS A 41 3.36 -1.83 10.60
N CYS A 42 2.20 -1.18 10.70
CA CYS A 42 2.08 0.26 10.90
C CYS A 42 0.78 0.61 11.62
N ALA A 43 0.66 1.84 12.11
CA ALA A 43 -0.63 2.42 12.43
C ALA A 43 -0.63 3.95 12.24
N ILE A 44 -1.83 4.50 12.08
CA ILE A 44 -2.11 5.92 12.26
C ILE A 44 -2.67 6.09 13.66
N ASP A 45 -1.95 6.82 14.50
CA ASP A 45 -2.32 7.06 15.89
C ASP A 45 -3.34 8.21 15.97
N SER A 46 -3.15 9.27 15.17
CA SER A 46 -4.10 10.39 15.07
C SER A 46 -3.94 11.18 13.78
N ILE A 47 -5.02 11.86 13.37
CA ILE A 47 -5.03 12.84 12.27
C ILE A 47 -5.67 14.14 12.77
N GLY A 48 -4.96 15.25 12.71
CA GLY A 48 -5.41 16.54 13.26
C GLY A 48 -5.75 16.47 14.75
N GLY A 49 -5.08 15.59 15.51
CA GLY A 49 -5.37 15.32 16.92
C GLY A 49 -6.61 14.45 17.19
N LYS A 50 -7.31 13.99 16.16
CA LYS A 50 -8.48 13.11 16.26
C LYS A 50 -8.10 11.64 16.04
N THR A 51 -8.86 10.74 16.64
CA THR A 51 -8.72 9.28 16.52
C THR A 51 -10.02 8.66 16.02
N GLY A 52 -9.96 7.42 15.50
CA GLY A 52 -11.12 6.67 15.01
C GLY A 52 -10.90 6.05 13.64
N SER A 53 -11.86 5.21 13.21
CA SER A 53 -11.84 4.59 11.88
C SER A 53 -12.19 5.57 10.76
N THR A 54 -12.87 6.66 11.09
CA THR A 54 -13.18 7.77 10.18
C THR A 54 -12.84 9.08 10.88
N VAL A 55 -12.08 9.96 10.22
CA VAL A 55 -11.70 11.26 10.75
C VAL A 55 -12.14 12.36 9.79
N TYR A 56 -12.91 13.33 10.30
CA TYR A 56 -13.35 14.49 9.55
C TYR A 56 -12.45 15.69 9.85
N LEU A 57 -11.94 16.34 8.82
CA LEU A 57 -11.14 17.57 8.92
C LEU A 57 -11.57 18.59 7.88
N ALA A 58 -11.58 19.86 8.27
CA ALA A 58 -11.64 20.95 7.30
C ALA A 58 -10.34 21.02 6.50
N LYS A 59 -10.41 21.64 5.33
CA LYS A 59 -9.22 22.03 4.56
C LYS A 59 -8.26 22.88 5.39
N GLY A 60 -6.95 22.70 5.17
CA GLY A 60 -5.90 23.41 5.88
C GLY A 60 -4.77 22.49 6.34
N MET A 61 -3.95 22.98 7.27
CA MET A 61 -2.86 22.20 7.84
C MET A 61 -3.37 21.13 8.82
N ALA A 62 -2.87 19.91 8.69
CA ALA A 62 -3.16 18.80 9.59
C ALA A 62 -1.91 17.99 9.94
N GLN A 63 -1.81 17.56 11.19
CA GLN A 63 -0.77 16.63 11.64
C GLN A 63 -1.23 15.18 11.47
N PHE A 64 -0.37 14.32 10.93
CA PHE A 64 -0.59 12.88 10.87
C PHE A 64 0.47 12.19 11.71
N ASN A 65 0.05 11.58 12.82
CA ASN A 65 0.93 10.90 13.74
C ASN A 65 0.73 9.40 13.62
N GLY A 66 1.81 8.64 13.69
CA GLY A 66 1.74 7.19 13.60
C GLY A 66 3.10 6.54 13.72
N TRP A 67 3.16 5.28 13.29
CA TRP A 67 4.38 4.51 13.23
C TRP A 67 4.36 3.54 12.08
N ALA A 68 5.53 3.16 11.58
CA ALA A 68 5.68 2.10 10.59
C ALA A 68 7.02 1.37 10.78
N ILE A 69 7.05 0.09 10.44
CA ILE A 69 8.25 -0.75 10.51
C ILE A 69 8.64 -1.16 9.09
N ASP A 70 9.93 -1.03 8.77
CA ASP A 70 10.52 -1.61 7.57
C ASP A 70 10.67 -3.12 7.80
N THR A 71 9.61 -3.87 7.48
CA THR A 71 9.55 -5.31 7.70
C THR A 71 10.49 -6.08 6.78
N ALA A 72 10.95 -5.48 5.68
CA ALA A 72 11.94 -6.10 4.81
C ALA A 72 13.32 -6.15 5.48
N ASN A 73 13.66 -5.11 6.26
CA ASN A 73 14.96 -4.99 6.92
C ASN A 73 14.92 -5.16 8.44
N GLN A 74 13.74 -5.39 9.03
CA GLN A 74 13.53 -5.56 10.48
C GLN A 74 14.13 -4.42 11.31
N ARG A 75 13.86 -3.17 10.88
CA ARG A 75 14.30 -1.94 11.57
C ARG A 75 13.32 -0.79 11.35
N ALA A 76 13.59 0.36 11.98
CA ALA A 76 12.94 1.61 11.63
C ALA A 76 13.17 1.98 10.14
N PRO A 77 12.16 2.52 9.44
CA PRO A 77 12.31 2.97 8.06
C PRO A 77 13.38 4.06 7.91
N LYS A 78 14.13 4.06 6.80
CA LYS A 78 15.05 5.17 6.45
C LYS A 78 14.28 6.37 5.90
N GLU A 79 13.17 6.10 5.22
CA GLU A 79 12.26 7.07 4.64
C GLU A 79 10.83 6.59 4.91
N ILE A 80 9.93 7.52 5.22
CA ILE A 80 8.50 7.28 5.37
C ILE A 80 7.78 8.32 4.54
N ARG A 81 6.79 7.90 3.76
CA ARG A 81 5.91 8.77 2.99
C ARG A 81 4.47 8.56 3.42
N LEU A 82 3.71 9.64 3.48
CA LEU A 82 2.26 9.60 3.65
C LEU A 82 1.61 9.79 2.28
N ARG A 83 0.72 8.89 1.89
CA ARG A 83 -0.04 8.96 0.64
C ARG A 83 -1.52 9.09 0.96
N LEU A 84 -2.13 10.15 0.43
CA LEU A 84 -3.56 10.37 0.49
C LEU A 84 -4.15 10.14 -0.90
N THR A 85 -5.03 9.17 -1.04
CA THR A 85 -5.65 8.84 -2.34
C THR A 85 -7.16 9.04 -2.26
N GLY A 86 -7.65 10.07 -2.95
CA GLY A 86 -9.08 10.36 -3.09
C GLY A 86 -9.69 9.65 -4.31
N TYR A 87 -10.93 10.01 -4.64
CA TYR A 87 -11.69 9.39 -5.74
C TYR A 87 -11.02 9.51 -7.13
N LYS A 88 -10.17 10.53 -7.34
CA LYS A 88 -9.40 10.70 -8.60
C LYS A 88 -8.33 9.61 -8.78
N GLY A 89 -8.03 8.80 -7.76
CA GLY A 89 -7.13 7.65 -7.84
C GLY A 89 -5.63 7.99 -7.82
N THR A 90 -5.24 9.23 -8.15
CA THR A 90 -3.85 9.69 -8.03
C THR A 90 -3.53 10.09 -6.59
N PRO A 91 -2.52 9.49 -5.95
CA PRO A 91 -2.14 9.82 -4.59
C PRO A 91 -1.41 11.17 -4.52
N VAL A 92 -1.71 11.95 -3.48
CA VAL A 92 -0.87 13.07 -3.04
C VAL A 92 0.09 12.55 -1.96
N THR A 93 1.37 12.85 -2.11
CA THR A 93 2.44 12.28 -1.28
C THR A 93 3.13 13.36 -0.46
N PHE A 94 3.18 13.16 0.85
CA PHE A 94 3.93 13.96 1.80
C PHE A 94 5.18 13.19 2.25
N LYS A 95 6.26 13.93 2.50
CA LYS A 95 7.59 13.39 2.82
C LYS A 95 8.14 14.08 4.06
N ASP A 96 9.33 13.65 4.48
CA ASP A 96 10.13 14.28 5.52
C ASP A 96 9.38 14.51 6.84
N PRO A 97 8.78 13.46 7.44
CA PRO A 97 8.13 13.61 8.72
C PRO A 97 9.16 13.91 9.81
N VAL A 98 8.70 14.49 10.91
CA VAL A 98 9.46 14.46 12.16
C VAL A 98 9.46 13.03 12.69
N ILE A 99 10.65 12.48 12.97
CA ILE A 99 10.79 11.13 13.55
C ILE A 99 10.53 11.18 15.05
N VAL A 100 9.73 10.22 15.54
CA VAL A 100 9.28 10.14 16.93
C VAL A 100 9.69 8.80 17.53
N ASP A 101 10.17 8.83 18.77
CA ASP A 101 10.60 7.63 19.49
C ASP A 101 9.41 6.79 19.96
N ARG A 102 9.51 5.48 19.78
CA ARG A 102 8.48 4.48 20.06
C ARG A 102 9.02 3.32 20.91
N PRO A 103 9.35 3.57 22.19
CA PRO A 103 9.81 2.52 23.10
C PRO A 103 8.76 1.43 23.33
N ASP A 104 7.48 1.73 23.13
CA ASP A 104 6.39 0.76 23.15
C ASP A 104 6.53 -0.30 22.05
N LEU A 105 7.05 0.05 20.87
CA LEU A 105 7.31 -0.91 19.80
C LEU A 105 8.48 -1.84 20.14
N ILE A 106 9.52 -1.34 20.83
CA ILE A 106 10.59 -2.21 21.34
C ILE A 106 10.00 -3.24 22.30
N LYS A 107 9.16 -2.80 23.24
CA LYS A 107 8.52 -3.70 24.20
C LYS A 107 7.58 -4.71 23.53
N ALA A 108 6.81 -4.27 22.53
CA ALA A 108 5.83 -5.11 21.85
C ALA A 108 6.47 -6.16 20.93
N PHE A 109 7.59 -5.83 20.28
CA PHE A 109 8.21 -6.68 19.27
C PHE A 109 9.58 -7.25 19.66
N GLY A 110 10.16 -6.82 20.79
CA GLY A 110 11.45 -7.29 21.26
C GLY A 110 12.64 -6.89 20.39
N ASN A 111 12.54 -5.79 19.63
CA ASN A 111 13.58 -5.32 18.72
C ASN A 111 13.88 -3.83 18.95
N GLU A 112 15.07 -3.54 19.46
CA GLU A 112 15.52 -2.17 19.77
C GLU A 112 15.62 -1.28 18.52
N ASN A 113 15.82 -1.87 17.33
CA ASN A 113 15.90 -1.14 16.07
C ASN A 113 14.57 -0.48 15.65
N PHE A 114 13.48 -0.74 16.37
CA PHE A 114 12.17 -0.11 16.16
C PHE A 114 11.98 1.19 16.93
N LEU A 115 12.97 1.63 17.73
CA LEU A 115 12.86 2.87 18.51
C LEU A 115 12.44 4.07 17.65
N LYS A 116 12.99 4.20 16.44
CA LYS A 116 12.78 5.35 15.55
C LYS A 116 11.67 5.13 14.51
N SER A 117 10.72 4.23 14.76
CA SER A 117 9.65 3.89 13.83
C SER A 117 8.46 4.87 13.84
N GLY A 118 8.40 5.81 14.78
CA GLY A 118 7.33 6.81 14.86
C GLY A 118 7.53 7.96 13.88
N PHE A 119 6.42 8.55 13.42
CA PHE A 119 6.42 9.70 12.53
C PHE A 119 5.35 10.72 12.92
N SER A 120 5.60 11.98 12.56
CA SER A 120 4.64 13.08 12.57
C SER A 120 4.81 13.91 11.28
N PHE A 121 3.86 13.79 10.35
CA PHE A 121 3.79 14.63 9.16
C PHE A 121 3.02 15.92 9.44
N SER A 122 3.44 17.02 8.81
CA SER A 122 2.62 18.21 8.62
C SER A 122 2.17 18.27 7.18
N ALA A 123 0.86 18.18 6.94
CA ALA A 123 0.28 18.10 5.61
C ALA A 123 -0.64 19.30 5.37
N ASP A 124 -0.41 20.02 4.27
CA ASP A 124 -1.33 21.03 3.77
C ASP A 124 -2.41 20.36 2.90
N LEU A 125 -3.63 20.33 3.42
CA LEU A 125 -4.80 19.74 2.76
C LEU A 125 -5.59 20.79 1.96
N SER A 126 -5.16 22.05 1.91
CA SER A 126 -5.92 23.16 1.31
C SER A 126 -6.22 22.97 -0.17
N SER A 127 -5.30 22.32 -0.90
CA SER A 127 -5.43 22.03 -2.33
C SER A 127 -6.21 20.75 -2.63
N LEU A 128 -6.56 19.97 -1.60
CA LEU A 128 -7.30 18.72 -1.77
C LEU A 128 -8.80 19.01 -1.92
N GLU A 129 -9.45 18.19 -2.74
CA GLU A 129 -10.90 18.23 -2.89
C GLU A 129 -11.57 17.71 -1.62
N SER A 130 -12.79 18.17 -1.35
CA SER A 130 -13.58 17.59 -0.27
C SER A 130 -13.99 16.16 -0.64
N GLY A 131 -14.03 15.26 0.33
CA GLY A 131 -14.37 13.85 0.14
C GLY A 131 -13.51 12.88 0.92
N GLY A 132 -13.71 11.59 0.66
CA GLY A 132 -13.00 10.50 1.31
C GLY A 132 -11.62 10.21 0.70
N TYR A 133 -10.63 10.01 1.56
CA TYR A 133 -9.24 9.69 1.23
C TYR A 133 -8.80 8.44 1.97
N SER A 134 -8.22 7.49 1.23
CA SER A 134 -7.45 6.42 1.87
C SER A 134 -6.11 6.98 2.37
N VAL A 135 -5.75 6.58 3.58
CA VAL A 135 -4.50 6.99 4.23
C VAL A 135 -3.53 5.81 4.21
N VAL A 136 -2.44 5.95 3.46
CA VAL A 136 -1.44 4.90 3.26
C VAL A 136 -0.07 5.41 3.67
N THR A 137 0.65 4.64 4.47
CA THR A 137 2.07 4.88 4.73
C THR A 137 2.89 4.06 3.76
N GLU A 138 3.81 4.70 3.04
CA GLU A 138 4.76 4.04 2.14
C GLU A 138 6.17 4.09 2.74
N ILE A 139 6.87 2.95 2.70
CA ILE A 139 8.29 2.84 3.01
C ILE A 139 9.01 2.46 1.71
N PRO A 140 9.67 3.42 1.04
CA PRO A 140 10.46 3.14 -0.15
C PRO A 140 11.68 2.27 0.17
N GLY A 141 11.93 1.27 -0.66
CA GLY A 141 13.17 0.52 -0.74
C GLY A 141 13.85 0.72 -2.10
N GLU A 142 14.96 0.03 -2.35
CA GLU A 142 15.76 0.22 -3.57
C GLU A 142 15.03 -0.21 -4.85
N HIS A 143 14.24 -1.30 -4.77
CA HIS A 143 13.53 -1.88 -5.92
C HIS A 143 12.03 -2.10 -5.67
N SER A 144 11.59 -1.88 -4.44
CA SER A 144 10.20 -2.09 -4.03
C SER A 144 9.81 -1.15 -2.91
N SER A 145 8.51 -0.92 -2.74
CA SER A 145 7.94 -0.16 -1.63
C SER A 145 7.08 -1.07 -0.77
N LEU A 146 7.17 -0.91 0.56
CA LEU A 146 6.15 -1.44 1.47
C LEU A 146 5.02 -0.42 1.58
N LEU A 147 3.80 -0.83 1.30
CA LEU A 147 2.59 -0.02 1.47
C LEU A 147 1.78 -0.56 2.64
N CYS A 148 1.58 0.28 3.64
CA CYS A 148 0.71 0.00 4.76
C CYS A 148 -0.57 0.80 4.61
N GLN A 149 -1.66 0.10 4.25
CA GLN A 149 -2.97 0.70 4.20
C GLN A 149 -3.52 0.81 5.62
N SER A 150 -3.61 2.05 6.12
CA SER A 150 -4.22 2.26 7.43
C SER A 150 -5.71 1.91 7.39
N ARG A 151 -6.27 1.59 8.55
CA ARG A 151 -7.71 1.35 8.71
C ARG A 151 -8.50 2.65 8.92
N VAL A 152 -7.90 3.80 8.62
CA VAL A 152 -8.50 5.12 8.82
C VAL A 152 -8.95 5.69 7.47
N LEU A 153 -10.22 6.05 7.38
CA LEU A 153 -10.77 6.88 6.31
C LEU A 153 -10.67 8.35 6.73
N LEU A 154 -9.89 9.14 6.00
CA LEU A 154 -9.92 10.59 6.15
C LEU A 154 -11.06 11.16 5.30
N VAL A 155 -11.87 12.05 5.87
CA VAL A 155 -12.87 12.83 5.15
C VAL A 155 -12.49 14.30 5.26
N ILE A 156 -12.23 14.93 4.11
CA ILE A 156 -11.97 16.37 4.02
C ILE A 156 -13.29 17.07 3.72
N GLU A 157 -13.65 18.05 4.54
CA GLU A 157 -14.86 18.89 4.42
C GLU A 157 -14.54 20.24 3.78
#